data_AF-A0A2G4HXG0-F1
#
_entry.id   AF-A0A2G4HXG0-F1
#
_cell.length_a   1.000
_cell.length_b   1.000
_cell.length_c   1.000
_cell.angle_alpha   90.00
_cell.angle_beta   90.00
_cell.angle_gamma   90.00
#
_symmetry.space_group_name_H-M   'P 1'
#
loop_
_entity.id
_entity.type
_entity.pdbx_description
1 polymer ?
#
loop_
_entity_poly.entity_id
_entity_poly.type
_entity_poly.pdbx_seq_one_letter_code
_entity_poly.pdbx_strand_id
1 'polypeptide(L)'
;MDLPRLTIHDSRLTATAALVLSVCSLLLVFVGLFAWDVPFARFVHSLYPPVVSAPTPWLILFSDLGDRLGKGESLVLLSLVLLVVGYGFKHQQWKDAGRQSLIGHGLVAVVATILKHTIGRPRPKFIDTSHFQFSPAG
;
A
#
# COMPACT_ATOMS: atom_id res chain seq x y z
N MET A 1 18.65 21.64 49.98
CA MET A 1 18.98 20.60 48.97
C MET A 1 17.81 20.58 47.99
N ASP A 2 17.88 21.38 46.93
CA ASP A 2 16.77 21.60 46.02
C ASP A 2 17.25 21.51 44.56
N LEU A 3 17.27 20.30 44.01
CA LEU A 3 17.47 20.06 42.57
C LEU A 3 16.57 18.96 41.97
N PRO A 4 15.23 18.99 42.11
CA PRO A 4 14.33 18.14 41.30
C PRO A 4 13.62 18.89 40.14
N ARG A 5 13.68 20.23 40.07
CA ARG A 5 12.81 20.99 39.14
C ARG A 5 13.36 21.17 37.73
N LEU A 6 14.69 21.18 37.56
CA LEU A 6 15.36 21.38 36.26
C LEU A 6 15.32 20.11 35.37
N THR A 7 15.59 18.94 35.95
CA THR A 7 15.63 17.65 35.23
C THR A 7 14.30 17.24 34.58
N ILE A 8 13.17 17.62 35.19
CA ILE A 8 11.83 17.35 34.66
C ILE A 8 11.52 18.22 33.43
N HIS A 9 12.02 19.47 33.39
CA HIS A 9 11.82 20.36 32.24
C HIS A 9 12.64 19.91 31.03
N ASP A 10 13.88 19.50 31.22
CA ASP A 10 14.76 19.02 30.13
C ASP A 10 14.22 17.74 29.48
N SER A 11 13.65 16.84 30.29
CA SER A 11 13.03 15.60 29.80
C SER A 11 11.77 15.86 28.96
N ARG A 12 10.97 16.88 29.33
CA ARG A 12 9.79 17.27 28.56
C ARG A 12 10.18 17.97 27.26
N LEU A 13 11.18 18.85 27.28
CA LEU A 13 11.69 19.54 26.10
C LEU A 13 12.27 18.55 25.07
N THR A 14 13.09 17.60 25.52
CA THR A 14 13.65 16.55 24.65
C THR A 14 12.56 15.65 24.05
N ALA A 15 11.56 15.24 24.84
CA ALA A 15 10.42 14.47 24.34
C ALA A 15 9.59 15.25 23.30
N THR A 16 9.33 16.54 23.54
CA THR A 16 8.62 17.39 22.56
C THR A 16 9.42 17.59 21.29
N ALA A 17 10.74 17.80 21.38
CA ALA A 17 11.61 17.93 20.22
C ALA A 17 11.65 16.63 19.41
N ALA A 18 11.75 15.48 20.07
CA ALA A 18 11.72 14.17 19.42
C ALA A 18 10.38 13.92 18.70
N LEU A 19 9.26 14.30 19.32
CA LEU A 19 7.93 14.21 18.70
C LEU A 19 7.85 15.10 17.45
N VAL A 20 8.27 16.36 17.54
CA VAL A 20 8.27 17.30 16.41
C VAL A 20 9.14 16.78 15.26
N LEU A 21 10.36 16.32 15.56
CA LEU A 21 11.25 15.74 14.55
C LEU A 21 10.65 14.49 13.90
N SER A 22 9.98 13.63 14.67
CA SER A 22 9.27 12.45 14.15
C SER A 22 8.14 12.85 13.20
N VAL A 23 7.32 13.83 13.58
CA VAL A 23 6.24 14.36 12.73
C VAL A 23 6.81 15.01 11.46
N CYS A 24 7.86 15.82 11.58
CA CYS A 24 8.53 16.43 10.42
C CYS A 24 9.11 15.36 9.49
N SER A 25 9.77 14.33 10.03
CA SER A 25 10.28 13.19 9.26
C SER A 25 9.14 12.49 8.51
N LEU A 26 8.03 12.21 9.19
CA LEU A 26 6.86 11.59 8.59
C LEU A 26 6.29 12.43 7.44
N LEU A 27 6.16 13.74 7.63
CA LEU A 27 5.69 14.65 6.59
C LEU A 27 6.63 14.68 5.39
N LEU A 28 7.96 14.73 5.61
CA LEU A 28 8.94 14.71 4.54
C LEU A 28 8.88 13.41 3.73
N VAL A 29 8.66 12.26 4.38
CA VAL A 29 8.44 10.98 3.69
C VAL A 29 7.21 11.05 2.80
N PHE A 30 6.08 11.58 3.28
CA PHE A 30 4.86 11.71 2.47
C PHE A 30 5.04 12.68 1.30
N VAL A 31 5.73 13.81 1.50
CA VAL A 31 6.06 14.77 0.43
C VAL A 31 6.94 14.11 -0.63
N GLY A 32 7.99 13.40 -0.22
CA GLY A 32 8.87 12.66 -1.14
C GLY A 32 8.13 11.58 -1.92
N LEU A 33 7.26 10.83 -1.24
CA LEU A 33 6.44 9.79 -1.87
C LEU A 33 5.47 10.38 -2.90
N PHE A 34 4.83 11.52 -2.58
CA PHE A 34 3.92 12.20 -3.51
C PHE A 34 4.63 12.75 -4.74
N ALA A 35 5.84 13.30 -4.55
CA ALA A 35 6.68 13.78 -5.64
C ALA A 35 7.14 12.64 -6.58
N TRP A 36 7.37 11.44 -6.03
CA TRP A 36 7.84 10.28 -6.78
C TRP A 36 6.72 9.46 -7.45
N ASP A 37 5.50 9.54 -6.93
CA ASP A 37 4.37 8.71 -7.40
C ASP A 37 4.08 8.89 -8.90
N VAL A 38 4.04 10.13 -9.39
CA VAL A 38 3.76 10.42 -10.81
C VAL A 38 4.91 10.00 -11.74
N PRO A 39 6.19 10.37 -11.48
CA PRO A 39 7.33 9.87 -12.26
C PRO A 39 7.40 8.34 -12.31
N PHE A 40 7.18 7.67 -11.17
CA PHE A 40 7.21 6.22 -11.09
C PHE A 40 6.08 5.58 -11.90
N ALA A 41 4.85 6.09 -11.79
CA ALA A 41 3.72 5.61 -12.59
C ALA A 41 3.98 5.75 -14.10
N ARG A 42 4.60 6.86 -14.54
CA ARG A 42 5.00 7.08 -15.94
C ARG A 42 6.06 6.09 -16.39
N PHE A 43 7.08 5.84 -15.56
CA PHE A 43 8.10 4.84 -15.82
C PHE A 43 7.48 3.45 -16.01
N VAL A 44 6.64 2.99 -15.08
CA VAL A 44 5.96 1.68 -15.20
C VAL A 44 5.08 1.65 -16.45
N HIS A 45 4.38 2.73 -16.78
CA HIS A 45 3.56 2.79 -17.99
C HIS A 45 4.39 2.68 -19.27
N SER A 46 5.60 3.26 -19.31
CA SER A 46 6.51 3.14 -20.46
C SER A 46 7.03 1.72 -20.72
N LEU A 47 6.95 0.82 -19.73
CA LEU A 47 7.26 -0.61 -19.91
C LEU A 47 6.19 -1.36 -20.71
N TYR A 48 4.98 -0.79 -20.80
CA TYR A 48 3.94 -1.30 -21.69
C TYR A 48 4.14 -0.70 -23.08
N PRO A 49 4.16 -1.52 -24.14
CA PRO A 49 4.30 -0.99 -25.48
C PRO A 49 3.11 -0.10 -25.87
N PRO A 50 3.31 0.84 -26.80
CA PRO A 50 2.23 1.65 -27.36
C PRO A 50 1.14 0.74 -27.93
N VAL A 51 -0.10 1.22 -27.96
CA VAL A 51 -1.34 0.50 -28.34
C VAL A 51 -1.25 -0.29 -29.67
N VAL A 52 -0.26 0.02 -30.52
CA VAL A 52 0.01 -0.60 -31.82
C VAL A 52 0.86 -1.89 -31.72
N SER A 53 1.56 -2.12 -30.61
CA SER A 53 2.49 -3.24 -30.41
C SER A 53 1.98 -4.16 -29.30
N ALA A 54 1.95 -5.47 -29.56
CA ALA A 54 1.50 -6.45 -28.56
C ALA A 54 2.36 -6.36 -27.28
N PRO A 55 1.75 -6.24 -26.09
CA PRO A 55 2.49 -6.27 -24.84
C PRO A 55 3.24 -7.58 -24.66
N THR A 56 4.40 -7.52 -24.02
CA THR A 56 5.20 -8.69 -23.71
C THR A 56 4.32 -9.69 -22.94
N PRO A 57 4.14 -10.94 -23.43
CA PRO A 57 3.15 -11.86 -22.89
C PRO A 57 3.31 -12.15 -21.39
N TRP A 58 4.56 -12.17 -20.92
CA TRP A 58 4.87 -12.39 -19.50
C TRP A 58 4.41 -11.22 -18.61
N LEU A 59 4.42 -9.99 -19.11
CA LEU A 59 4.10 -8.79 -18.36
C LEU A 59 2.58 -8.66 -18.17
N ILE A 60 1.82 -9.05 -19.20
CA ILE A 60 0.35 -9.23 -19.10
C ILE A 60 0.03 -10.31 -18.08
N LEU A 61 0.66 -11.49 -18.19
CA LEU A 61 0.41 -12.59 -17.27
C LEU A 61 0.71 -12.20 -15.81
N PHE A 62 1.84 -11.52 -15.58
CA PHE A 62 2.22 -11.04 -14.25
C PHE A 62 1.22 -10.00 -13.71
N SER A 63 0.79 -9.06 -14.55
CA SER A 63 -0.23 -8.07 -14.20
C SER A 63 -1.56 -8.73 -13.85
N ASP A 64 -2.02 -9.69 -14.65
CA ASP A 64 -3.28 -10.41 -14.44
C ASP A 64 -3.23 -11.31 -13.20
N LEU A 65 -2.10 -11.97 -12.97
CA LEU A 65 -1.88 -12.77 -11.78
C LEU A 65 -1.91 -11.88 -10.53
N GLY A 66 -1.23 -10.74 -10.59
CA GLY A 66 -1.23 -9.74 -9.53
C GLY A 66 -2.63 -9.18 -9.26
N ASP A 67 -3.40 -8.85 -10.30
CA ASP A 67 -4.78 -8.37 -10.17
C ASP A 67 -5.68 -9.44 -9.54
N ARG A 68 -5.52 -10.70 -9.94
CA ARG A 68 -6.26 -11.82 -9.36
C ARG A 68 -5.88 -12.07 -7.90
N LEU A 69 -4.59 -12.06 -7.56
CA LEU A 69 -4.12 -12.25 -6.17
C LEU A 69 -4.46 -11.06 -5.27
N GLY A 70 -4.54 -9.86 -5.82
CA GLY A 70 -4.89 -8.64 -5.08
C GLY A 70 -6.40 -8.44 -4.88
N LYS A 71 -7.26 -9.23 -5.53
CA LYS A 71 -8.71 -9.15 -5.35
C LYS A 71 -9.10 -9.68 -3.98
N GLY A 72 -9.82 -8.89 -3.19
CA GLY A 72 -10.27 -9.29 -1.85
C GLY A 72 -11.00 -10.65 -1.84
N GLU A 73 -11.74 -10.98 -2.89
CA GLU A 73 -12.38 -12.29 -3.08
C GLU A 73 -11.37 -13.44 -3.10
N SER A 74 -10.25 -13.32 -3.81
CA SER A 74 -9.25 -14.39 -3.89
C SER A 74 -8.51 -14.59 -2.57
N LEU A 75 -8.25 -13.51 -1.84
CA LEU A 75 -7.64 -13.57 -0.51
C LEU A 75 -8.57 -14.23 0.51
N VAL A 76 -9.87 -13.89 0.50
CA VAL A 76 -10.87 -14.56 1.35
C VAL A 76 -11.01 -16.03 0.99
N LEU A 77 -11.05 -16.36 -0.31
CA LEU A 77 -11.12 -17.73 -0.79
C LEU A 77 -9.89 -18.53 -0.38
N LEU A 78 -8.69 -17.93 -0.45
CA LEU A 78 -7.45 -18.53 0.03
C LEU A 78 -7.48 -18.81 1.54
N SER A 79 -7.93 -17.85 2.35
CA SER A 79 -8.10 -18.05 3.81
C SER A 79 -9.09 -19.18 4.12
N LEU A 80 -10.17 -19.29 3.34
CA LEU A 80 -11.18 -20.32 3.50
C LEU A 80 -10.65 -21.71 3.10
N VAL A 81 -9.89 -21.80 2.02
CA VAL A 81 -9.20 -23.05 1.62
C VAL A 81 -8.25 -23.52 2.71
N LEU A 82 -7.42 -22.62 3.25
CA LEU A 82 -6.52 -22.92 4.37
C LEU A 82 -7.28 -23.45 5.61
N LEU A 83 -8.42 -22.83 5.92
CA LEU A 83 -9.29 -23.27 7.01
C LEU A 83 -9.83 -24.68 6.75
N VAL A 84 -10.39 -24.95 5.57
CA VAL A 84 -10.96 -26.26 5.18
C VAL A 84 -9.89 -27.35 5.23
N VAL A 85 -8.69 -27.08 4.70
CA VAL A 85 -7.54 -28.00 4.76
C VAL A 85 -7.15 -28.27 6.23
N GLY A 86 -7.08 -27.23 7.07
CA GLY A 86 -6.78 -27.40 8.49
C GLY A 86 -7.82 -28.26 9.24
N TYR A 87 -9.10 -28.12 8.89
CA TYR A 87 -10.16 -28.99 9.40
C TYR A 87 -10.06 -30.43 8.89
N GLY A 88 -9.79 -30.62 7.59
CA GLY A 88 -9.67 -31.94 6.97
C GLY A 88 -8.49 -32.76 7.50
N PHE A 89 -7.32 -32.15 7.67
CA PHE A 89 -6.11 -32.83 8.14
C PHE A 89 -5.90 -32.77 9.66
N LYS A 90 -6.86 -32.22 10.43
CA LYS A 90 -6.80 -32.05 11.90
C LYS A 90 -5.57 -31.29 12.41
N HIS A 91 -4.83 -30.58 11.57
CA HIS A 91 -3.69 -29.75 11.98
C HIS A 91 -4.17 -28.43 12.59
N GLN A 92 -3.98 -28.27 13.90
CA GLN A 92 -4.40 -27.07 14.63
C GLN A 92 -3.75 -25.79 14.10
N GLN A 93 -2.47 -25.86 13.70
CA GLN A 93 -1.74 -24.72 13.12
C GLN A 93 -2.39 -24.15 11.85
N TRP A 94 -2.93 -25.03 11.00
CA TRP A 94 -3.57 -24.64 9.73
C TRP A 94 -4.96 -24.04 9.96
N LYS A 95 -5.68 -24.52 10.98
CA LYS A 95 -6.94 -23.93 11.42
C LYS A 95 -6.73 -22.52 11.95
N ASP A 96 -5.73 -22.35 12.81
CA ASP A 96 -5.41 -21.05 13.41
C ASP A 96 -4.94 -20.06 12.33
N ALA A 97 -4.07 -20.50 11.42
CA ALA A 97 -3.63 -19.70 10.28
C ALA A 97 -4.81 -19.29 9.38
N GLY A 98 -5.71 -20.22 9.03
CA GLY A 98 -6.90 -19.92 8.24
C GLY A 98 -7.82 -18.91 8.91
N ARG A 99 -8.09 -19.07 10.20
CA ARG A 99 -8.96 -18.17 10.99
C ARG A 99 -8.35 -16.79 11.18
N GLN A 100 -7.08 -16.71 11.58
CA GLN A 100 -6.37 -15.45 11.75
C GLN A 100 -6.25 -14.71 10.41
N SER A 101 -5.95 -15.43 9.34
CA SER A 101 -5.92 -14.88 7.98
C SER A 101 -7.30 -14.34 7.57
N LEU A 102 -8.39 -15.08 7.79
CA LEU A 102 -9.73 -14.63 7.43
C LEU A 102 -10.13 -13.34 8.18
N ILE A 103 -9.86 -13.29 9.48
CA ILE A 103 -10.12 -12.10 10.30
C ILE A 103 -9.25 -10.92 9.83
N GLY A 104 -7.96 -11.16 9.58
CA GLY A 104 -7.02 -10.15 9.11
C GLY A 104 -7.45 -9.54 7.77
N HIS A 105 -7.80 -10.39 6.80
CA HIS A 105 -8.28 -9.94 5.49
C HIS A 105 -9.61 -9.19 5.59
N GLY A 106 -10.53 -9.64 6.45
CA GLY A 106 -11.77 -8.93 6.72
C GLY A 106 -11.55 -7.53 7.29
N LEU A 107 -10.68 -7.41 8.29
CA LEU A 107 -10.37 -6.13 8.92
C LEU A 107 -9.67 -5.17 7.94
N VAL A 108 -8.68 -5.68 7.18
CA VAL A 108 -8.00 -4.90 6.15
C VAL A 108 -8.97 -4.44 5.06
N ALA A 109 -9.91 -5.29 4.64
CA ALA A 109 -10.92 -4.93 3.65
C ALA A 109 -11.80 -3.76 4.12
N VAL A 110 -12.24 -3.79 5.38
CA VAL A 110 -13.04 -2.70 5.97
C VAL A 110 -12.21 -1.41 6.02
N VAL A 111 -11.01 -1.46 6.59
CA VAL A 111 -10.13 -0.28 6.71
C VAL A 111 -9.80 0.29 5.34
N ALA A 112 -9.42 -0.54 4.37
CA ALA A 112 -9.11 -0.10 3.02
C ALA A 112 -10.34 0.49 2.31
N THR A 113 -11.53 -0.05 2.56
CA THR A 113 -12.78 0.48 1.98
C THR A 113 -13.07 1.86 2.56
N ILE A 114 -13.00 2.03 3.88
CA ILE A 114 -13.18 3.33 4.54
C ILE A 114 -12.17 4.32 3.98
N LEU A 115 -10.88 3.96 3.97
CA LEU A 115 -9.81 4.84 3.51
C LEU A 115 -9.96 5.24 2.04
N LYS A 116 -10.40 4.32 1.17
CA LYS A 116 -10.68 4.63 -0.23
C LYS A 116 -11.79 5.68 -0.37
N HIS A 117 -12.85 5.56 0.42
CA HIS A 117 -13.97 6.50 0.38
C HIS A 117 -13.67 7.84 1.05
N THR A 118 -12.80 7.87 2.07
CA THR A 118 -12.40 9.12 2.72
C THR A 118 -11.36 9.90 1.91
N ILE A 119 -10.40 9.22 1.28
CA ILE A 119 -9.38 9.89 0.45
C ILE A 119 -9.94 10.23 -0.94
N GLY A 120 -10.74 9.34 -1.54
CA GLY A 120 -11.37 9.59 -2.85
C GLY A 120 -10.41 9.76 -4.03
N ARG A 121 -9.16 9.27 -3.92
CA ARG A 121 -8.12 9.50 -4.93
C ARG A 121 -8.52 8.95 -6.32
N PRO A 122 -8.50 9.76 -7.40
CA PRO A 122 -8.77 9.29 -8.75
C PRO A 122 -7.66 8.36 -9.24
N ARG A 123 -8.03 7.30 -9.97
CA ARG A 123 -7.05 6.38 -10.58
C ARG A 123 -6.33 7.10 -11.71
N PRO A 124 -4.99 6.90 -11.87
CA PRO A 124 -4.21 7.54 -12.93
C PRO A 124 -4.78 7.35 -14.35
N LYS A 125 -5.43 6.22 -14.63
CA LYS A 125 -6.06 5.92 -15.92
C LYS A 125 -7.27 6.79 -16.30
N PHE A 126 -7.84 7.55 -15.35
CA PHE A 126 -8.97 8.46 -15.57
C PHE A 126 -8.57 9.93 -15.53
N ILE A 127 -7.28 10.21 -15.26
CA ILE A 127 -6.72 11.53 -15.39
C ILE A 127 -6.30 11.64 -16.86
N ASP A 128 -7.11 12.33 -17.64
CA ASP A 128 -6.99 12.50 -19.09
C ASP A 128 -5.52 12.75 -19.51
N THR A 129 -4.88 11.77 -20.12
CA THR A 129 -3.49 11.84 -20.59
C THR A 129 -3.38 12.48 -21.98
N SER A 130 -4.43 13.14 -22.47
CA SER A 130 -4.51 13.68 -23.84
C SER A 130 -3.55 14.83 -24.14
N HIS A 131 -2.87 15.43 -23.16
CA HIS A 131 -1.86 16.46 -23.44
C HIS A 131 -0.67 16.43 -22.49
N PHE A 132 0.33 15.59 -22.75
CA PHE A 132 1.70 15.86 -22.32
C PHE A 132 2.71 15.30 -23.33
N GLN A 133 2.88 16.00 -24.44
CA GLN A 133 4.08 15.87 -25.28
C GLN A 133 5.28 16.39 -24.47
N PHE A 134 6.16 15.50 -24.03
CA PHE A 134 7.56 15.83 -23.84
C PHE A 134 8.29 15.45 -25.13
N SER A 135 8.29 16.33 -26.13
CA SER A 135 9.27 16.26 -27.21
C SER A 135 10.30 17.36 -27.01
N PRO A 136 11.60 17.04 -26.87
CA PRO A 136 12.67 18.04 -26.93
C PRO A 136 12.99 18.48 -28.38
N ALA A 137 12.31 17.93 -29.39
CA ALA A 137 12.47 18.28 -30.79
C ALA A 137 11.10 18.44 -31.45
N GLY A 138 10.81 19.65 -31.94
CA GLY A 138 9.92 19.78 -33.09
C GLY A 138 10.57 19.17 -34.32
#